data_AF-A0A7J3ACC1-F1
#
_entry.id   AF-A0A7J3ACC1-F1
#
_cell.length_a   1.000
_cell.length_b   1.000
_cell.length_c   1.000
_cell.angle_alpha   90.00
_cell.angle_beta   90.00
_cell.angle_gamma   90.00
#
_symmetry.space_group_name_H-M   'P 1'
#
loop_
_entity.id
_entity.type
_entity.pdbx_description
1 polymer ?
#
loop_
_entity_poly.entity_id
_entity_poly.type
_entity_poly.pdbx_seq_one_letter_code
_entity_poly.pdbx_strand_id
1 'polypeptide(L)' 'MRKFREGDLVKSVEDIIFDVKGLVHPPDKVIAFPRFIPDSKGNRRVKDADYRKVY' A
#
# COMPACT_ATOMS: atom_id res chain seq x y z
N MET A 1 -6.65 5.09 -18.32
CA MET A 1 -6.01 5.32 -17.00
C MET A 1 -6.72 4.43 -15.97
N ARG A 2 -6.02 3.55 -15.24
CA ARG A 2 -6.67 2.68 -14.25
C ARG A 2 -7.09 3.52 -13.05
N LYS A 3 -8.38 3.55 -12.75
CA LYS A 3 -8.92 4.17 -11.53
C LYS A 3 -8.64 3.22 -10.37
N PHE A 4 -8.08 3.73 -9.29
CA PHE A 4 -7.91 2.99 -8.05
C PHE A 4 -9.27 2.55 -7.51
N ARG A 5 -9.31 1.40 -6.85
CA ARG A 5 -10.49 0.83 -6.20
C ARG A 5 -10.15 0.49 -4.76
N GLU A 6 -11.17 0.44 -3.91
CA GLU A 6 -10.99 -0.07 -2.56
C GLU A 6 -10.37 -1.48 -2.59
N GLY A 7 -9.38 -1.70 -1.72
CA GLY A 7 -8.60 -2.93 -1.68
C GLY A 7 -7.42 -3.01 -2.65
N ASP A 8 -7.26 -2.05 -3.57
CA ASP A 8 -6.02 -1.94 -4.35
C ASP A 8 -4.84 -1.67 -3.38
N LEU A 9 -3.69 -2.28 -3.67
CA LEU A 9 -2.43 -2.02 -2.96
C LEU A 9 -1.57 -1.05 -3.78
N VAL A 10 -1.08 0.00 -3.14
CA VAL A 10 -0.20 1.00 -3.75
C VAL A 10 1.12 1.09 -2.99
N LYS A 11 2.23 1.17 -3.72
CA LYS A 11 3.58 1.22 -3.14
C LYS A 11 4.11 2.65 -3.22
N SER A 12 4.60 3.21 -2.12
CA SER A 12 5.28 4.50 -2.12
C SER A 12 6.73 4.38 -2.61
N VAL A 13 7.39 5.52 -2.79
CA VAL A 13 8.82 5.58 -3.19
C VAL A 13 9.75 5.10 -2.07
N GLU A 14 9.29 5.10 -0.81
CA GLU A 14 9.95 4.53 0.38
C GLU A 14 9.60 3.05 0.61
N ASP A 15 9.06 2.39 -0.41
CA ASP A 15 8.68 0.98 -0.40
C ASP A 15 7.54 0.56 0.55
N ILE A 16 6.86 1.51 1.20
CA ILE A 16 5.70 1.22 2.05
C ILE A 16 4.51 0.86 1.16
N ILE A 17 3.79 -0.22 1.51
CA ILE A 17 2.58 -0.65 0.80
C ILE A 17 1.36 -0.16 1.58
N PHE A 18 0.50 0.58 0.90
CA PHE A 18 -0.75 1.10 1.42
C PHE A 18 -1.94 0.35 0.83
N ASP A 19 -3.01 0.26 1.61
CA ASP A 19 -4.30 -0.32 1.21
C ASP A 19 -5.31 0.80 0.97
N VAL A 20 -5.81 0.89 -0.26
CA VAL A 20 -6.78 1.90 -0.66
C VAL A 20 -8.11 1.63 0.06
N LYS A 21 -8.61 2.62 0.80
CA LYS A 21 -9.89 2.55 1.50
C LYS A 21 -11.00 3.32 0.80
N GLY A 22 -10.66 4.31 -0.02
CA GLY A 22 -11.67 5.08 -0.72
C GLY A 22 -11.10 6.10 -1.67
N LEU A 23 -12.00 6.67 -2.47
CA LEU A 23 -11.73 7.81 -3.34
C LEU A 23 -12.06 9.11 -2.59
N VAL A 24 -11.24 10.14 -2.76
CA VAL A 24 -11.51 11.48 -2.22
C VAL A 24 -11.17 12.53 -3.26
N HIS A 25 -11.90 13.65 -3.27
CA HIS A 25 -11.59 14.80 -4.11
C HIS A 25 -10.16 15.31 -3.86
N PRO A 26 -9.35 15.57 -4.90
CA PRO A 26 -9.67 15.62 -6.33
C PRO A 26 -9.78 14.24 -7.02
N PRO A 27 -10.43 14.13 -8.20
CA PRO A 27 -10.84 12.85 -8.82
C PRO A 27 -9.73 11.84 -9.11
N ASP A 28 -8.49 12.27 -9.05
CA ASP A 28 -7.25 11.55 -9.29
C ASP A 28 -6.53 11.13 -8.00
N LYS A 29 -7.09 11.41 -6.82
CA LYS A 29 -6.53 11.02 -5.52
C LYS A 29 -7.35 9.95 -4.80
N VAL A 30 -6.67 9.25 -3.89
CA VAL A 30 -7.23 8.21 -3.04
C VAL A 30 -6.76 8.35 -1.60
N ILE A 31 -7.58 7.86 -0.67
CA ILE A 31 -7.15 7.63 0.71
C ILE A 31 -6.66 6.18 0.80
N ALA A 32 -5.45 6.03 1.32
CA ALA A 32 -4.85 4.74 1.59
C ALA A 32 -4.11 4.77 2.93
N PHE A 33 -4.09 3.65 3.65
CA PHE A 33 -3.42 3.52 4.95
C PHE A 33 -2.24 2.56 4.85
N PRO A 34 -1.12 2.81 5.56
CA PRO A 34 -0.02 1.87 5.61
C PRO A 34 -0.52 0.49 6.02
N ARG A 35 -0.17 -0.55 5.25
CA ARG A 35 -0.53 -1.93 5.54
C ARG A 35 0.66 -2.85 5.66
N PHE A 36 1.71 -2.58 4.90
CA PHE A 36 2.97 -3.30 5.00
C PHE A 36 4.15 -2.33 4.97
N ILE A 37 5.03 -2.46 5.96
CA ILE A 37 6.27 -1.67 6.05
C ILE A 37 7.44 -2.63 5.81
N PRO A 38 8.46 -2.23 5.03
CA PRO A 38 9.67 -3.02 4.86
C PRO A 38 10.27 -3.42 6.21
N ASP A 39 10.57 -4.70 6.37
CA ASP A 39 11.16 -5.28 7.57
C ASP A 39 11.91 -6.56 7.20
N SER A 40 13.23 -6.58 7.42
CA SER A 40 14.08 -7.74 7.16
C SER A 40 13.71 -8.96 8.01
N LYS A 41 12.94 -8.77 9.09
CA LYS A 41 12.39 -9.84 9.93
C LYS A 41 10.90 -10.05 9.69
N GLY A 42 10.34 -9.36 8.70
CA GLY A 42 8.94 -9.47 8.31
C GLY A 42 8.60 -10.86 7.79
N ASN A 43 7.36 -11.30 8.03
CA ASN A 43 6.88 -12.61 7.59
C ASN A 43 6.11 -12.58 6.27
N ARG A 44 6.00 -11.41 5.63
CA ARG A 44 5.36 -11.25 4.32
C ARG A 44 6.44 -10.98 3.29
N ARG A 45 6.54 -11.83 2.27
CA ARG A 45 7.49 -11.65 1.17
C ARG A 45 6.78 -11.16 -0.09
N VAL A 46 7.31 -10.10 -0.69
CA VAL A 46 6.88 -9.58 -1.99
C VAL A 46 8.11 -9.46 -2.87
N LYS A 47 8.23 -10.35 -3.87
CA LYS A 47 9.45 -10.51 -4.67
C LYS A 47 10.68 -10.70 -3.77
N ASP A 48 11.60 -9.74 -3.77
CA ASP A 48 12.89 -9.78 -3.08
C ASP A 48 12.89 -9.00 -1.75
N ALA A 49 11.73 -8.50 -1.30
CA ALA A 49 11.61 -7.73 -0.07
C ALA A 49 10.69 -8.39 0.96
N ASP A 50 11.10 -8.32 2.22
CA ASP A 50 10.35 -8.80 3.37
C ASP A 50 9.64 -7.61 4.07
N TYR A 51 8.46 -7.90 4.59
CA TYR A 51 7.51 -6.91 5.09
C TYR A 51 6.85 -7.38 6.38
N ARG A 52 6.58 -6.43 7.27
CA ARG A 52 5.68 -6.65 8.42
C ARG A 52 4.32 -6.00 8.16
N LYS A 53 3.26 -6.69 8.56
CA LYS A 53 1.90 -6.15 8.52
C LYS A 53 1.71 -5.15 9.67
N VAL A 54 1.09 -4.01 9.36
CA VAL A 54 0.69 -2.99 10.34
C VAL A 54 -0.82 -2.75 10.27
N TYR A 55 -1.40 -2.29 11.38
CA TYR A 55 -2.82 -1.96 11.55
C TYR A 55 -2.98 -0.52 12.00
#